data_AF-D2PZN8-F1
#
_entry.id   AF-D2PZN8-F1
#
_cell.length_a   1.000
_cell.length_b   1.000
_cell.length_c   1.000
_cell.angle_alpha   90.00
_cell.angle_beta   90.00
_cell.angle_gamma   90.00
#
_symmetry.space_group_name_H-M   'P 1'
#
loop_
_entity.id
_entity.type
_entity.pdbx_description
1 polymer ?
#
loop_
_entity_poly.entity_id
_entity_poly.type
_entity_poly.pdbx_seq_one_letter_code
_entity_poly.pdbx_strand_id
1 'polypeptide(L)'
;MKDSFNTGEPRPRPTAGISNEGDSPNSESILGGLGKATWSEEEGVSYEVALNVINEVVGAYSGLIGREEASPSPNATKIAAWRQAKIAWAQRQRDLSPADPQAVQAVRQEAADLLRTLSDHG
;
A
#
# COMPACT_ATOMS: atom_id res chain seq x y z
N MET A 1 44.85 45.11 -46.06
CA MET A 1 44.52 46.39 -46.72
C MET A 1 43.02 46.38 -46.99
N LYS A 2 42.29 47.21 -46.23
CA LYS A 2 41.00 47.87 -46.52
C LYS A 2 39.83 47.03 -47.07
N ASP A 3 38.88 46.80 -46.17
CA ASP A 3 37.47 47.20 -46.21
C ASP A 3 36.82 47.53 -47.57
N SER A 4 35.68 46.88 -47.85
CA SER A 4 34.38 47.50 -48.19
C SER A 4 33.33 46.37 -48.33
N PHE A 5 32.49 46.12 -47.33
CA PHE A 5 31.16 46.71 -47.09
C PHE A 5 30.10 46.34 -48.15
N ASN A 6 29.13 45.50 -47.77
CA ASN A 6 27.77 45.64 -48.28
C ASN A 6 26.69 45.29 -47.23
N THR A 7 25.88 46.32 -46.96
CA THR A 7 24.48 46.42 -46.51
C THR A 7 23.92 45.67 -45.29
N GLY A 8 23.41 46.47 -44.34
CA GLY A 8 22.19 46.17 -43.59
C GLY A 8 22.19 46.65 -42.13
N GLU A 9 21.83 47.91 -41.86
CA GLU A 9 21.30 48.32 -40.54
C GLU A 9 19.83 47.84 -40.35
N PRO A 10 19.20 47.97 -39.18
CA PRO A 10 19.54 47.38 -37.88
C PRO A 10 18.33 46.62 -37.28
N ARG A 11 18.55 45.65 -36.39
CA ARG A 11 17.44 45.06 -35.59
C ARG A 11 17.32 45.74 -34.23
N PRO A 12 16.11 46.14 -33.81
CA PRO A 12 15.77 46.18 -32.40
C PRO A 12 14.96 44.93 -31.97
N ARG A 13 15.40 44.29 -30.88
CA ARG A 13 14.63 43.35 -30.00
C ARG A 13 13.83 44.18 -28.96
N PRO A 14 13.10 43.62 -27.96
CA PRO A 14 12.66 42.24 -27.65
C PRO A 14 11.16 42.15 -27.26
N THR A 15 10.60 40.94 -27.06
CA THR A 15 9.96 40.58 -25.76
C THR A 15 9.66 39.08 -25.65
N ALA A 16 10.18 38.52 -24.56
CA ALA A 16 9.71 37.37 -23.80
C ALA A 16 8.57 36.51 -24.39
N GLY A 17 8.93 35.36 -24.93
CA GLY A 17 8.11 34.15 -24.86
C GLY A 17 8.91 33.13 -24.05
N ILE A 18 8.41 32.77 -22.87
CA ILE A 18 8.96 31.70 -22.05
C ILE A 18 8.71 30.40 -22.84
N SER A 19 9.71 29.92 -23.57
CA SER A 19 9.74 28.53 -24.01
C SER A 19 10.10 27.70 -22.80
N ASN A 20 9.09 27.06 -22.21
CA ASN A 20 9.31 26.08 -21.17
C ASN A 20 10.08 24.89 -21.78
N GLU A 21 11.34 24.76 -21.39
CA GLU A 21 12.09 23.52 -21.55
C GLU A 21 11.38 22.41 -20.78
N GLY A 22 11.40 21.19 -21.33
CA GLY A 22 11.02 19.98 -20.59
C GLY A 22 9.83 19.21 -21.13
N ASP A 23 9.73 19.03 -22.45
CA ASP A 23 9.03 17.85 -22.98
C ASP A 23 9.88 16.61 -22.64
N SER A 24 9.62 16.03 -21.48
CA SER A 24 10.09 14.67 -21.13
C SER A 24 8.95 13.71 -21.48
N PRO A 25 9.03 12.98 -22.61
CA PRO A 25 8.08 11.93 -22.88
C PRO A 25 8.39 10.77 -21.91
N ASN A 26 7.33 10.19 -21.33
CA ASN A 26 7.34 8.97 -20.53
C ASN A 26 7.55 9.16 -19.02
N SER A 27 6.62 9.87 -18.38
CA SER A 27 6.07 9.37 -17.12
C SER A 27 4.86 8.51 -17.45
N GLU A 28 5.09 7.29 -17.96
CA GLU A 28 4.04 6.28 -18.04
C GLU A 28 3.49 6.12 -16.63
N SER A 29 2.25 6.57 -16.41
CA SER A 29 1.59 6.37 -15.14
C SER A 29 1.57 4.87 -14.87
N ILE A 30 2.22 4.42 -13.79
CA ILE A 30 2.22 3.01 -13.34
C ILE A 30 0.77 2.51 -13.20
N LEU A 31 -0.17 3.42 -12.97
CA LEU A 31 -1.60 3.15 -12.86
C LEU A 31 -2.35 3.20 -14.20
N GLY A 32 -1.76 3.74 -15.27
CA GLY A 32 -2.40 3.86 -16.58
C GLY A 32 -2.69 2.51 -17.25
N GLY A 33 -1.93 1.46 -16.89
CA GLY A 33 -2.17 0.09 -17.31
C GLY A 33 -3.10 -0.71 -16.38
N LEU A 34 -3.39 -0.18 -15.19
CA LEU A 34 -4.36 -0.76 -14.27
C LEU A 34 -5.72 -0.17 -14.65
N GLY A 35 -6.60 -0.97 -15.24
CA GLY A 35 -7.95 -0.53 -15.60
C GLY A 35 -8.72 0.12 -14.43
N LYS A 36 -9.86 0.73 -14.72
CA LYS A 36 -10.70 1.32 -13.68
C LYS A 36 -11.05 0.26 -12.63
N ALA A 37 -11.02 0.67 -11.36
CA ALA A 37 -11.55 -0.13 -10.27
C ALA A 37 -12.99 -0.57 -10.61
N THR A 38 -13.27 -1.87 -10.44
CA THR A 38 -14.60 -2.44 -10.67
C THR A 38 -15.46 -2.46 -9.41
N TRP A 39 -14.89 -2.06 -8.27
CA TRP A 39 -15.52 -1.97 -6.96
C TRP A 39 -15.89 -0.52 -6.64
N SER A 40 -16.93 -0.36 -5.83
CA SER A 40 -17.44 0.91 -5.32
C SER A 40 -16.56 1.47 -4.20
N GLU A 41 -16.68 2.77 -3.92
CA GLU A 41 -15.97 3.40 -2.80
C GLU A 41 -16.26 2.73 -1.45
N GLU A 42 -17.52 2.32 -1.22
CA GLU A 42 -17.93 1.62 0.01
C GLU A 42 -17.26 0.24 0.13
N GLU A 43 -17.18 -0.51 -0.97
CA GLU A 43 -16.47 -1.80 -1.00
C GLU A 43 -14.98 -1.61 -0.73
N GLY A 44 -14.37 -0.56 -1.29
CA GLY A 44 -12.99 -0.18 -1.02
C GLY A 44 -12.75 0.14 0.46
N VAL A 45 -13.62 0.95 1.08
CA VAL A 45 -13.55 1.27 2.51
C VAL A 45 -13.70 0.01 3.36
N SER A 46 -14.68 -0.85 3.06
CA SER A 46 -14.91 -2.10 3.79
C SER A 46 -13.68 -3.03 3.72
N TYR A 47 -13.06 -3.11 2.54
CA TYR A 47 -11.82 -3.85 2.32
C TYR A 47 -10.66 -3.32 3.17
N GLU A 48 -10.44 -2.00 3.19
CA GLU A 48 -9.38 -1.40 4.02
C GLU A 48 -9.60 -1.64 5.51
N VAL A 49 -10.85 -1.55 5.98
CA VAL A 49 -11.18 -1.90 7.36
C VAL A 49 -10.84 -3.38 7.64
N ALA A 50 -11.16 -4.29 6.72
CA ALA A 50 -10.81 -5.70 6.88
C ALA A 50 -9.28 -5.91 6.93
N LEU A 51 -8.51 -5.24 6.08
CA LEU A 51 -7.05 -5.28 6.13
C LEU A 51 -6.49 -4.80 7.47
N ASN A 52 -7.05 -3.71 8.02
CA ASN A 52 -6.63 -3.19 9.30
C ASN A 52 -6.87 -4.20 10.44
N VAL A 53 -8.05 -4.81 10.50
CA VAL A 53 -8.37 -5.80 11.56
C VAL A 53 -7.50 -7.05 11.42
N ILE A 54 -7.17 -7.50 10.20
CA ILE A 54 -6.19 -8.59 10.00
C ILE A 54 -4.80 -8.21 10.52
N ASN A 55 -4.34 -6.98 10.25
CA ASN A 55 -3.06 -6.49 10.75
C ASN A 55 -3.01 -6.47 12.29
N GLU A 56 -4.12 -6.11 12.94
CA GLU A 56 -4.25 -6.18 14.39
C GLU A 56 -4.13 -7.62 14.90
N VAL A 57 -4.77 -8.61 14.26
CA VAL A 57 -4.60 -10.04 14.60
C VAL A 57 -3.14 -10.49 14.48
N VAL A 58 -2.47 -10.11 13.38
CA VAL A 58 -1.05 -10.42 13.14
C VAL A 58 -0.16 -9.78 14.22
N GLY A 59 -0.48 -8.56 14.63
CA GLY A 59 0.16 -7.86 15.73
C GLY A 59 -0.03 -8.58 17.06
N ALA A 60 -1.27 -9.00 17.38
CA ALA A 60 -1.61 -9.71 18.59
C ALA A 60 -0.83 -11.03 18.73
N TYR A 61 -0.76 -11.83 17.65
CA TYR A 61 0.08 -13.05 17.65
C TYR A 61 1.55 -12.73 17.83
N SER A 62 2.06 -11.66 17.21
CA SER A 62 3.45 -11.23 17.40
C SER A 62 3.73 -10.88 18.86
N GLY A 63 2.79 -10.20 19.52
CA GLY A 63 2.86 -9.91 20.95
C GLY A 63 2.85 -11.16 21.83
N LEU A 64 1.96 -12.13 21.56
CA LEU A 64 1.90 -13.41 22.28
C LEU A 64 3.21 -14.19 22.16
N ILE A 65 3.74 -14.29 20.94
CA ILE A 65 5.03 -14.94 20.67
C ILE A 65 6.14 -14.27 21.48
N GLY A 66 6.25 -12.94 21.42
CA GLY A 66 7.28 -12.21 22.16
C GLY A 66 7.18 -12.41 23.68
N ARG A 67 5.96 -12.44 24.25
CA ARG A 67 5.75 -12.69 25.68
C ARG A 67 6.19 -14.10 26.10
N GLU A 68 5.81 -15.12 25.33
CA GLU A 68 6.16 -16.51 25.64
C GLU A 68 7.67 -16.78 25.44
N GLU A 69 8.27 -16.22 24.38
CA GLU A 69 9.72 -16.28 24.14
C GLU A 69 10.54 -15.64 25.27
N ALA A 70 10.02 -14.57 25.88
CA ALA A 70 10.64 -13.90 27.02
C ALA A 70 10.35 -14.57 28.37
N SER A 71 9.51 -15.61 28.41
CA SER A 71 9.14 -16.27 29.67
C SER A 71 10.30 -17.13 30.22
N PRO A 72 10.33 -17.43 31.53
CA PRO A 72 11.37 -18.28 32.12
C PRO A 72 11.40 -19.72 31.60
N SER A 73 10.32 -20.18 30.95
CA SER A 73 10.23 -21.54 30.38
C SER A 73 9.35 -21.52 29.13
N PRO A 74 9.88 -21.03 28.00
CA PRO A 74 9.10 -20.85 26.77
C PRO A 74 8.53 -22.17 26.25
N ASN A 75 7.24 -22.16 25.93
CA ASN A 75 6.56 -23.27 25.31
C ASN A 75 6.71 -23.22 23.78
N ALA A 76 7.67 -23.99 23.27
CA ALA A 76 7.95 -24.07 21.83
C ALA A 76 6.73 -24.49 20.99
N THR A 77 5.85 -25.35 21.52
CA THR A 77 4.63 -25.78 20.82
C THR A 77 3.64 -24.64 20.65
N LYS A 78 3.43 -23.81 21.69
CA LYS A 78 2.58 -22.61 21.59
C LYS A 78 3.14 -21.61 20.59
N ILE A 79 4.44 -21.33 20.67
CA ILE A 79 5.11 -20.40 19.76
C ILE A 79 4.97 -20.87 18.31
N ALA A 80 5.18 -22.16 18.04
CA ALA A 80 5.02 -22.72 16.69
C ALA A 80 3.58 -22.58 16.18
N ALA A 81 2.59 -22.88 17.01
CA ALA A 81 1.17 -22.75 16.66
C ALA A 81 0.79 -21.28 16.34
N TRP A 82 1.23 -20.32 17.16
CA TRP A 82 0.97 -18.90 16.91
C TRP A 82 1.67 -18.38 15.66
N ARG A 83 2.89 -18.85 15.36
CA ARG A 83 3.59 -18.50 14.11
C ARG A 83 2.82 -19.00 12.89
N GLN A 84 2.31 -20.23 12.93
CA GLN A 84 1.47 -20.78 11.86
C GLN A 84 0.18 -19.97 11.69
N ALA A 85 -0.50 -19.64 12.79
CA ALA A 85 -1.71 -18.82 12.76
C ALA A 85 -1.44 -17.44 12.16
N LYS A 86 -0.35 -16.77 12.57
CA LYS A 86 0.09 -15.49 12.02
C LYS A 86 0.33 -15.56 10.51
N ILE A 87 1.00 -16.60 10.02
CA ILE A 87 1.24 -16.81 8.58
C ILE A 87 -0.06 -17.00 7.83
N ALA A 88 -1.00 -17.79 8.37
CA ALA A 88 -2.30 -18.03 7.74
C ALA A 88 -3.10 -16.73 7.60
N TRP A 89 -3.09 -15.85 8.62
CA TRP A 89 -3.75 -14.54 8.54
C TRP A 89 -3.09 -13.60 7.53
N ALA A 90 -1.75 -13.58 7.46
CA ALA A 90 -1.03 -12.82 6.44
C ALA A 90 -1.24 -13.35 5.01
N GLN A 91 -1.54 -14.64 4.84
CA GLN A 91 -1.95 -15.22 3.56
C GLN A 91 -3.36 -14.77 3.20
N ARG A 92 -4.33 -14.91 4.12
CA ARG A 92 -5.71 -14.43 3.92
C ARG A 92 -5.77 -12.95 3.52
N GLN A 93 -4.91 -12.12 4.11
CA GLN A 93 -4.79 -10.71 3.73
C GLN A 93 -4.42 -10.52 2.26
N ARG A 94 -3.48 -11.32 1.75
CA ARG A 94 -2.99 -11.25 0.36
C ARG A 94 -4.00 -11.79 -0.65
N ASP A 95 -4.81 -12.75 -0.22
CA ASP A 95 -5.81 -13.39 -1.07
C ASP A 95 -7.14 -12.62 -1.08
N LEU A 96 -7.31 -11.64 -0.18
CA LEU A 96 -8.52 -10.84 -0.06
C LEU A 96 -8.63 -9.87 -1.24
N SER A 97 -9.85 -9.68 -1.74
CA SER A 97 -10.14 -8.77 -2.85
C SER A 97 -11.31 -7.84 -2.50
N PRO A 98 -11.22 -6.53 -2.80
CA PRO A 98 -12.35 -5.62 -2.65
C PRO A 98 -13.53 -5.96 -3.58
N ALA A 99 -13.30 -6.77 -4.63
CA ALA A 99 -14.36 -7.24 -5.52
C ALA A 99 -15.17 -8.42 -4.95
N ASP A 100 -14.81 -8.93 -3.76
CA ASP A 100 -15.57 -9.96 -3.04
C ASP A 100 -16.06 -9.42 -1.68
N PRO A 101 -17.15 -8.65 -1.65
CA PRO A 101 -17.65 -8.04 -0.43
C PRO A 101 -18.10 -9.06 0.63
N GLN A 102 -18.49 -10.27 0.21
CA GLN A 102 -18.87 -11.33 1.14
C GLN A 102 -17.64 -11.88 1.87
N ALA A 103 -16.55 -12.15 1.15
CA ALA A 103 -15.29 -12.56 1.75
C ALA A 103 -14.72 -11.47 2.68
N VAL A 104 -14.75 -10.20 2.26
CA VAL A 104 -14.33 -9.05 3.09
C VAL A 104 -15.11 -9.02 4.41
N GLN A 105 -16.43 -9.11 4.33
CA GLN A 105 -17.27 -9.06 5.52
C GLN A 105 -17.06 -10.27 6.45
N ALA A 106 -16.91 -11.47 5.90
CA ALA A 106 -16.64 -12.69 6.67
C ALA A 106 -15.30 -12.60 7.40
N VAL A 107 -14.23 -12.24 6.68
CA VAL A 107 -12.88 -12.06 7.24
C VAL A 107 -12.87 -11.02 8.35
N ARG A 108 -13.60 -9.91 8.17
CA ARG A 108 -13.69 -8.87 9.20
C ARG A 108 -14.32 -9.39 10.50
N GLN A 109 -15.39 -10.18 10.41
CA GLN A 109 -16.05 -10.75 11.60
C GLN A 109 -15.17 -11.79 12.28
N GLU A 110 -14.59 -12.71 11.51
CA GLU A 110 -13.67 -13.72 12.04
C GLU A 110 -12.47 -13.09 12.76
N ALA A 111 -11.88 -12.05 12.16
CA ALA A 111 -10.73 -11.36 12.73
C ALA A 111 -11.10 -10.59 14.02
N ALA A 112 -12.26 -9.93 14.04
CA ALA A 112 -12.75 -9.21 15.22
C ALA A 112 -13.06 -10.15 16.40
N ASP A 113 -13.71 -11.29 16.14
CA ASP A 113 -14.00 -12.29 17.18
C ASP A 113 -12.72 -12.95 17.70
N LEU A 114 -11.75 -13.20 16.81
CA LEU A 114 -10.44 -13.69 17.22
C LEU A 114 -9.70 -12.67 18.09
N LEU A 115 -9.70 -11.39 17.73
CA LEU A 115 -9.05 -10.33 18.54
C LEU A 115 -9.63 -10.25 19.94
N ARG A 116 -10.94 -10.39 20.10
CA ARG A 116 -11.59 -10.45 21.41
C ARG A 116 -11.03 -11.62 22.21
N THR A 117 -10.98 -12.80 21.60
CA THR A 117 -10.45 -14.03 22.21
C THR A 117 -8.98 -13.90 22.61
N LEU A 118 -8.14 -13.32 21.74
CA LEU A 118 -6.70 -13.14 22.00
C LEU A 118 -6.43 -12.07 23.07
N SER A 119 -7.30 -11.08 23.19
CA SER A 119 -7.22 -10.02 24.21
C SER A 119 -7.65 -10.53 25.58
N ASP A 120 -8.66 -11.39 25.64
CA ASP A 120 -9.14 -12.00 26.89
C ASP A 120 -8.13 -13.01 27.48
N HIS A 121 -7.18 -13.49 26.68
CA HIS A 121 -6.20 -14.52 27.04
C HIS A 121 -4.73 -14.04 26.97
N GLY A 122 -4.54 -12.75 26.65
CA GLY A 122 -3.24 -12.14 26.40
C GLY A 122 -2.59 -11.54 27.64
#